data_AF-A0A814P724-F1
#
_entry.id   AF-A0A814P724-F1
#
_cell.length_a   1.000
_cell.length_b   1.000
_cell.length_c   1.000
_cell.angle_alpha   90.00
_cell.angle_beta   90.00
_cell.angle_gamma   90.00
#
_symmetry.space_group_name_H-M   'P 1'
#
loop_
_entity.id
_entity.type
_entity.pdbx_description
1 polymer ?
#
loop_
_entity_poly.entity_id
_entity_poly.type
_entity_poly.pdbx_seq_one_letter_code
_entity_poly.pdbx_strand_id
1 'polypeptide(L)'
;MGIENDLKLSPSERNWDISLFFLAYLIFAIPSSILMRYIGATRYLSLSMLAWGSITVGLAFVYYDKSTNRRNIFIYFGTVVASLVLVIILRTCLMLENRWRDNLSREKYDRLATIDEPCDWHPQVRYVL
;
A
#
# COMPACT_ATOMS: atom_id res chain seq x y z
N MET A 1 30.24 -8.31 0.84
CA MET A 1 30.68 -7.07 0.15
C MET A 1 29.42 -6.25 -0.05
N GLY A 2 29.19 -5.31 0.85
CA GLY A 2 27.87 -4.80 1.17
C GLY A 2 27.72 -3.30 0.95
N ILE A 3 26.46 -2.89 0.90
CA ILE A 3 25.93 -1.52 0.89
C ILE A 3 26.69 -0.58 1.85
N GLU A 4 27.21 -1.15 2.94
CA GLU A 4 28.04 -0.51 3.97
C GLU A 4 29.28 0.19 3.40
N ASN A 5 30.01 -0.46 2.49
CA ASN A 5 31.24 0.09 1.89
C ASN A 5 30.92 1.09 0.76
N ASP A 6 29.77 0.94 0.11
CA ASP A 6 29.32 1.77 -1.01
C ASP A 6 28.73 3.11 -0.51
N LEU A 7 28.01 3.08 0.62
CA LEU A 7 27.47 4.29 1.26
C LEU A 7 28.43 4.95 2.27
N LYS A 8 29.59 4.34 2.56
CA LYS A 8 30.59 4.85 3.53
C LYS A 8 29.99 5.22 4.90
N LEU A 9 28.97 4.48 5.35
CA LEU A 9 28.29 4.76 6.62
C LEU A 9 29.12 4.21 7.79
N SER A 10 29.25 4.99 8.86
CA SER A 10 29.83 4.47 10.10
C SER A 10 28.92 3.38 10.71
N PRO A 11 29.49 2.40 11.44
CA PRO A 11 28.69 1.38 12.12
C PRO A 11 27.64 1.96 13.08
N SER A 12 27.93 3.11 13.69
CA SER A 12 27.02 3.85 14.57
C SER A 12 25.83 4.44 13.83
N GLU A 13 26.04 5.05 12.66
CA GLU A 13 24.96 5.66 11.87
C GLU A 13 23.99 4.59 11.38
N ARG A 14 24.52 3.46 10.89
CA ARG A 14 23.70 2.31 10.48
C ARG A 14 22.84 1.76 11.62
N ASN A 15 23.39 1.65 12.82
CA ASN A 15 22.64 1.16 13.97
C ASN A 15 21.54 2.13 14.38
N TRP A 16 21.78 3.43 14.26
CA TRP A 16 20.75 4.46 14.47
C TRP A 16 19.63 4.36 13.43
N ASP A 17 19.96 4.18 12.15
CA ASP A 17 18.96 4.06 11.07
C ASP A 17 18.05 2.83 11.26
N ILE A 18 18.65 1.68 11.58
CA ILE A 18 17.91 0.44 11.84
C ILE A 18 17.02 0.59 13.09
N SER A 19 17.56 1.20 14.15
CA SER A 19 16.80 1.43 15.38
C SER A 19 15.61 2.37 15.15
N LEU A 20 15.81 3.42 14.36
CA LEU A 20 14.75 4.36 13.99
C LEU A 20 13.68 3.69 13.10
N PHE A 21 14.07 2.81 12.16
CA PHE A 21 13.14 2.01 11.36
C PHE A 21 12.24 1.12 12.23
N PHE A 22 12.82 0.38 13.16
CA PHE A 22 12.04 -0.50 14.04
C PHE A 22 11.20 0.29 15.04
N LEU A 23 11.71 1.39 15.59
CA LEU A 23 10.94 2.26 16.47
C LEU A 23 9.70 2.83 15.74
N ALA A 24 9.88 3.31 14.50
CA ALA A 24 8.78 3.74 13.66
C ALA A 24 7.80 2.58 13.39
N TYR A 25 8.29 1.42 12.97
CA TYR A 25 7.44 0.25 12.71
C TYR A 25 6.58 -0.12 13.93
N LEU A 26 7.16 -0.10 15.14
CA LEU A 26 6.45 -0.43 16.37
C LEU A 26 5.34 0.58 16.69
N ILE A 27 5.66 1.87 16.57
CA ILE A 27 4.70 2.96 16.78
C ILE A 27 3.55 2.86 15.77
N PHE A 28 3.83 2.46 14.52
CA PHE A 28 2.82 2.34 13.45
C PHE A 28 2.11 0.97 13.40
N ALA A 29 2.57 -0.05 14.12
CA ALA A 29 1.98 -1.40 14.09
C ALA A 29 0.54 -1.44 14.63
N ILE A 30 0.27 -0.76 15.75
CA ILE A 30 -1.07 -0.68 16.35
C ILE A 30 -2.01 0.16 15.45
N PRO A 31 -1.63 1.37 15.01
CA PRO A 31 -2.41 2.13 14.04
C PRO A 31 -2.71 1.37 12.74
N SER A 32 -1.74 0.64 12.20
CA SER A 32 -1.85 -0.17 10.98
C SER A 32 -2.86 -1.31 11.11
N SER A 33 -2.82 -2.03 12.23
CA SER A 33 -3.73 -3.16 12.50
C SER A 33 -5.18 -2.72 12.66
N ILE A 34 -5.39 -1.54 13.24
CA ILE A 34 -6.71 -0.93 13.37
C ILE A 34 -7.22 -0.53 11.97
N LEU A 35 -6.38 0.13 11.16
CA LEU A 35 -6.69 0.56 9.80
C LEU A 35 -7.06 -0.62 8.87
N MET A 36 -6.44 -1.79 9.07
CA MET A 36 -6.76 -3.03 8.37
C MET A 36 -8.18 -3.54 8.63
N ARG A 37 -8.69 -3.41 9.86
CA ARG A 37 -10.05 -3.83 10.20
C ARG A 37 -11.10 -2.87 9.61
N TYR A 38 -10.73 -1.62 9.38
CA TYR A 38 -11.65 -0.57 8.90
C TYR A 38 -11.79 -0.48 7.37
N ILE A 39 -10.75 -0.82 6.60
CA ILE A 39 -10.77 -0.74 5.12
C ILE A 39 -11.06 -2.12 4.51
N GLY A 40 -11.28 -3.12 5.37
CA GLY A 40 -11.23 -4.52 5.01
C GLY A 40 -9.78 -4.94 4.77
N ALA A 41 -9.44 -6.09 5.32
CA ALA A 41 -8.10 -6.66 5.18
C ALA A 41 -7.61 -6.62 3.72
N THR A 42 -8.53 -6.86 2.78
CA THR A 42 -8.30 -6.90 1.34
C THR A 42 -7.73 -5.61 0.76
N ARG A 43 -8.30 -4.45 1.08
CA ARG A 43 -7.84 -3.18 0.49
C ARG A 43 -6.68 -2.60 1.21
N TYR A 44 -6.65 -2.82 2.51
CA TYR A 44 -5.55 -2.38 3.32
C TYR A 44 -4.26 -3.06 2.89
N LEU A 45 -4.29 -4.38 2.70
CA LEU A 45 -3.15 -5.13 2.20
C LEU A 45 -2.79 -4.72 0.76
N SER A 46 -3.79 -4.52 -0.11
CA SER A 46 -3.57 -4.07 -1.48
C SER A 46 -2.88 -2.70 -1.53
N LEU A 47 -3.38 -1.71 -0.81
CA LEU A 47 -2.76 -0.38 -0.73
C LEU A 47 -1.35 -0.43 -0.13
N SER A 48 -1.16 -1.25 0.90
CA SER A 48 0.13 -1.38 1.58
C SER A 48 1.20 -1.98 0.67
N MET A 49 0.86 -3.00 -0.13
CA MET A 49 1.77 -3.61 -1.11
C MET A 49 2.12 -2.67 -2.26
N LEU A 50 1.17 -1.83 -2.71
CA LEU A 50 1.40 -0.85 -3.79
C LEU A 50 2.24 0.33 -3.31
N ALA A 51 2.01 0.79 -2.08
CA ALA A 51 2.81 1.83 -1.45
C ALA A 51 4.25 1.32 -1.23
N TRP A 52 4.40 0.13 -0.65
CA TRP A 52 5.72 -0.45 -0.42
C TRP A 52 6.47 -0.70 -1.73
N GLY A 53 5.80 -1.27 -2.74
CA GLY A 53 6.37 -1.48 -4.06
C GLY A 53 6.85 -0.18 -4.72
N SER A 54 6.04 0.89 -4.64
CA SER A 54 6.41 2.20 -5.20
C SER A 54 7.62 2.81 -4.49
N ILE A 55 7.72 2.65 -3.17
CA ILE A 55 8.87 3.12 -2.38
C ILE A 55 10.14 2.35 -2.75
N THR A 56 10.03 1.02 -2.88
CA THR A 56 11.16 0.15 -3.22
C THR A 56 11.68 0.42 -4.63
N VAL A 57 10.76 0.65 -5.58
CA VAL A 57 11.10 1.09 -6.94
C VAL A 57 11.79 2.45 -6.87
N GLY A 58 11.25 3.43 -6.14
CA GLY A 58 11.90 4.74 -5.98
C GLY A 58 13.32 4.67 -5.42
N LEU A 59 13.56 3.80 -4.43
CA LEU A 59 14.87 3.61 -3.82
C LEU A 59 15.90 2.99 -4.77
N ALA A 60 15.48 2.09 -5.67
CA ALA A 60 16.37 1.41 -6.62
C ALA A 60 17.01 2.36 -7.65
N PHE A 61 16.47 3.58 -7.80
CA PHE A 61 16.95 4.56 -8.77
C PHE A 61 17.59 5.80 -8.14
N VAL A 62 17.80 5.78 -6.82
CA VAL A 62 18.59 6.77 -6.11
C VAL A 62 20.06 6.39 -6.22
N TYR A 63 20.75 6.97 -7.20
CA TYR A 63 22.22 6.93 -7.27
C TYR A 63 22.81 8.24 -6.74
N TYR A 64 23.84 8.14 -5.91
CA TYR A 64 24.57 9.28 -5.34
C TYR A 64 25.60 9.84 -6.35
N ASP A 65 25.15 10.25 -7.54
CA ASP A 65 26.02 10.91 -8.52
C ASP A 65 25.36 12.16 -9.14
N LYS A 66 26.12 13.26 -9.18
CA LYS A 66 25.67 14.59 -9.59
C LYS A 66 25.37 14.70 -11.10
N SER A 67 25.94 13.82 -11.94
CA SER A 67 25.76 13.85 -13.40
C SER A 67 24.47 13.16 -13.89
N THR A 68 23.88 12.29 -13.06
CA THR A 68 22.76 11.39 -13.41
C THR A 68 21.37 12.00 -13.10
N ASN A 69 21.31 13.33 -12.89
CA ASN A 69 20.10 14.04 -12.42
C ASN A 69 18.87 13.87 -13.34
N ARG A 70 19.04 13.87 -14.68
CA ARG A 70 17.91 13.76 -15.63
C ARG A 70 17.30 12.36 -15.74
N ARG A 71 18.09 11.30 -15.55
CA ARG A 71 17.59 9.91 -15.61
C ARG A 71 16.78 9.54 -14.37
N ASN A 72 17.19 10.00 -13.19
CA ASN A 72 16.48 9.74 -11.93
C ASN A 72 15.11 10.45 -11.89
N ILE A 73 15.00 11.62 -12.54
CA ILE A 73 13.74 12.36 -12.70
C ILE A 73 12.71 11.56 -13.51
N PHE A 74 13.10 10.90 -14.60
CA PHE A 74 12.18 10.07 -15.40
C PHE A 74 11.65 8.86 -14.64
N ILE A 75 12.50 8.26 -13.82
CA ILE A 75 12.16 7.04 -13.09
C ILE A 75 11.26 7.35 -11.89
N TYR A 76 11.50 8.49 -11.25
CA TYR A 76 10.59 9.07 -10.27
C TYR A 76 9.21 9.33 -10.88
N PHE A 77 9.16 9.96 -12.07
CA PHE A 77 7.90 10.19 -12.79
C PHE A 77 7.22 8.89 -13.22
N GLY A 78 7.96 7.87 -13.67
CA GLY A 78 7.41 6.56 -14.02
C GLY A 78 6.79 5.83 -12.82
N THR A 79 7.41 5.94 -11.64
CA THR A 79 6.90 5.35 -10.38
C THR A 79 5.65 6.09 -9.90
N VAL A 80 5.62 7.41 -10.06
CA VAL A 80 4.44 8.25 -9.80
C VAL A 80 3.30 7.90 -10.75
N VAL A 81 3.56 7.71 -12.04
CA VAL A 81 2.52 7.29 -12.99
C VAL A 81 2.02 5.87 -12.71
N ALA A 82 2.91 4.94 -12.39
CA ALA A 82 2.53 3.57 -12.04
C ALA A 82 1.65 3.50 -10.78
N SER A 83 1.98 4.28 -9.75
CA SER A 83 1.14 4.39 -8.54
C SER A 83 -0.20 5.07 -8.81
N LEU A 84 -0.26 6.05 -9.71
CA LEU A 84 -1.51 6.67 -10.16
C LEU A 84 -2.40 5.70 -10.95
N VAL A 85 -1.83 4.89 -11.85
CA VAL A 85 -2.57 3.85 -12.58
C VAL A 85 -3.12 2.79 -11.63
N LEU A 86 -2.33 2.39 -10.63
CA LEU A 86 -2.74 1.46 -9.58
C LEU A 86 -3.87 2.00 -8.71
N VAL A 87 -3.84 3.30 -8.38
CA VAL A 87 -4.93 3.99 -7.67
C VAL A 87 -6.19 4.06 -8.53
N ILE A 88 -6.04 4.32 -9.84
CA ILE A 88 -7.17 4.34 -10.76
C ILE A 88 -7.78 2.94 -10.86
N ILE A 89 -6.98 1.89 -11.03
CA ILE A 89 -7.42 0.49 -11.07
C ILE A 89 -8.13 0.10 -9.76
N LEU A 90 -7.57 0.46 -8.61
CA LEU A 90 -8.20 0.19 -7.32
C LEU A 90 -9.56 0.90 -7.24
N ARG A 91 -9.62 2.19 -7.62
CA ARG A 91 -10.88 2.94 -7.71
C ARG A 91 -11.85 2.23 -8.64
N THR A 92 -11.51 1.88 -9.88
CA THR A 92 -12.45 1.16 -10.76
C THR A 92 -12.90 -0.17 -10.15
N CYS A 93 -12.02 -0.93 -9.50
CA CYS A 93 -12.39 -2.15 -8.80
C CYS A 93 -13.41 -1.91 -7.68
N LEU A 94 -13.23 -0.88 -6.85
CA LEU A 94 -14.20 -0.57 -5.79
C LEU A 94 -15.54 -0.06 -6.39
N MET A 95 -15.53 0.56 -7.58
CA MET A 95 -16.74 0.97 -8.31
C MET A 95 -17.51 -0.21 -8.83
N LEU A 96 -16.80 -1.17 -9.42
CA LEU A 96 -17.37 -2.39 -9.93
C LEU A 96 -17.95 -3.22 -8.79
N GLU A 97 -17.28 -3.22 -7.64
CA GLU A 97 -17.76 -3.90 -6.44
C GLU A 97 -19.05 -3.27 -5.90
N ASN A 98 -19.19 -1.94 -5.90
CA ASN A 98 -20.46 -1.27 -5.59
C ASN A 98 -21.57 -1.64 -6.56
N ARG A 99 -21.28 -1.57 -7.87
CA ARG A 99 -22.27 -1.90 -8.91
C ARG A 99 -22.73 -3.35 -8.82
N TRP A 100 -21.82 -4.28 -8.50
CA TRP A 100 -22.16 -5.68 -8.31
C TRP A 100 -23.13 -5.87 -7.13
N ARG A 101 -22.91 -5.14 -6.03
CA ARG A 101 -23.77 -5.21 -4.83
C ARG A 101 -25.14 -4.57 -5.03
N ASP A 102 -25.26 -3.58 -5.92
CA ASP A 102 -26.54 -2.94 -6.26
C ASP A 102 -27.44 -3.84 -7.12
N ASN A 103 -26.84 -4.79 -7.83
CA ASN A 103 -27.55 -5.73 -8.69
C ASN A 103 -27.77 -7.11 -8.04
N LEU A 104 -27.64 -7.20 -6.72
CA LEU A 104 -27.75 -8.47 -6.00
C LEU A 104 -29.22 -8.94 -5.94
N SER A 105 -29.47 -10.21 -6.28
CA SER A 105 -30.81 -10.79 -6.14
C SER A 105 -31.19 -10.93 -4.66
N ARG A 106 -32.49 -10.79 -4.35
CA ARG A 106 -33.00 -10.78 -2.96
C ARG A 106 -32.57 -12.02 -2.18
N GLU A 107 -32.72 -13.19 -2.78
CA GLU A 107 -32.31 -14.46 -2.17
C GLU A 107 -30.81 -14.51 -1.83
N LYS A 108 -29.93 -13.91 -2.66
CA LYS A 108 -28.48 -13.85 -2.39
C LYS A 108 -28.14 -12.81 -1.33
N TYR A 109 -28.88 -11.71 -1.29
CA TYR A 109 -28.72 -10.67 -0.28
C TYR A 109 -29.06 -11.19 1.12
N ASP A 110 -30.18 -11.88 1.25
CA ASP A 110 -30.64 -12.42 2.54
C ASP A 110 -29.66 -13.47 3.08
N ARG A 111 -29.16 -14.35 2.20
CA ARG A 111 -28.10 -15.34 2.55
C ARG A 111 -26.80 -14.70 3.06
N LEU A 112 -26.38 -13.56 2.50
CA LEU A 112 -25.15 -12.85 2.91
C LEU A 112 -25.38 -11.96 4.14
N ALA A 113 -26.63 -11.57 4.42
CA ALA A 113 -27.02 -10.80 5.59
C ALA A 113 -27.14 -11.66 6.87
N THR A 114 -27.31 -12.98 6.72
CA THR A 114 -27.42 -13.93 7.85
C THR A 114 -26.09 -14.45 8.38
N ILE A 115 -24.96 -14.02 7.82
CA ILE A 115 -23.63 -14.42 8.31
C ILE A 115 -23.38 -13.69 9.64
N ASP A 116 -23.02 -14.42 10.71
CA ASP A 116 -22.87 -13.85 12.07
C ASP A 116 -21.77 -12.78 12.17
N GLU A 117 -20.70 -12.85 11.35
CA GLU A 117 -19.62 -11.85 11.32
C GLU A 117 -19.04 -11.62 9.90
N PRO A 118 -19.75 -10.92 8.99
CA PRO A 118 -19.33 -10.83 7.59
C PRO A 118 -18.18 -9.84 7.34
N CYS A 119 -17.69 -9.08 8.34
CA CYS A 119 -16.66 -8.05 8.12
C CYS A 119 -17.08 -7.12 6.93
N ASP A 120 -16.16 -6.71 6.06
CA ASP A 120 -16.44 -5.93 4.83
C ASP A 120 -17.31 -6.65 3.76
N TRP A 121 -17.70 -7.90 3.99
CA TRP A 121 -18.42 -8.74 3.01
C TRP A 121 -19.93 -8.64 3.12
N HIS A 122 -20.43 -7.93 4.14
CA HIS A 122 -21.86 -7.75 4.31
C HIS A 122 -22.43 -7.07 3.05
N PRO A 123 -23.52 -7.57 2.45
CA PRO A 123 -23.98 -7.14 1.12
C PRO A 123 -24.48 -5.69 1.11
N GLN A 124 -24.70 -5.09 2.28
CA GLN A 124 -24.96 -3.65 2.44
C GLN A 124 -23.68 -2.81 2.46
N VAL A 125 -22.50 -3.39 2.75
CA VAL A 125 -21.22 -2.66 2.72
C VAL A 125 -21.01 -2.14 1.30
N ARG A 126 -20.77 -0.84 1.21
CA ARG A 126 -20.46 -0.12 -0.02
C ARG A 126 -19.12 0.57 0.16
N TYR A 127 -18.45 0.73 -0.95
CA TYR A 127 -17.06 1.04 -1.04
C TYR A 127 -16.92 2.37 -1.75
N VAL A 128 -17.03 3.42 -0.96
CA VAL A 128 -17.02 4.79 -1.46
C VAL A 128 -15.64 5.08 -2.05
N LEU A 129 -15.62 5.83 -3.14
CA LEU A 129 -14.53 5.86 -4.11
C LEU A 129 -13.72 7.12 -4.10
#